data_AF-A0A1H0KC57-F1
#
_entry.id   AF-A0A1H0KC57-F1
#
_cell.length_a   1.000
_cell.length_b   1.000
_cell.length_c   1.000
_cell.angle_alpha   90.00
_cell.angle_beta   90.00
_cell.angle_gamma   90.00
#
_symmetry.space_group_name_H-M   'P 1'
#
loop_
_entity.id
_entity.type
_entity.pdbx_description
1 polymer ?
#
loop_
_entity_poly.entity_id
_entity_poly.type
_entity_poly.pdbx_seq_one_letter_code
_entity_poly.pdbx_strand_id
1 'polypeptide(L)' 'MWRDRFIEHVRTLLTECGHPEIAGVDTYRIDDSVTDLQITCTDGRVIKLNIVRSSPPAGDNYSQPEPIVTKAPIDA' A
#
# COMPACT_ATOMS: atom_id res chain seq x y z
N MET A 1 3.81 11.55 -11.15
CA MET A 1 4.27 10.35 -11.90
C MET A 1 3.80 9.02 -11.30
N TRP A 2 4.18 8.62 -10.08
CA TRP A 2 3.70 7.34 -9.51
C TRP A 2 2.20 7.39 -9.15
N ARG A 3 1.76 8.49 -8.54
CA ARG A 3 0.37 8.72 -8.13
C ARG A 3 -0.58 8.71 -9.33
N ASP A 4 -0.23 9.41 -10.40
CA ASP A 4 -1.09 9.52 -11.59
C ASP A 4 -1.28 8.15 -12.27
N ARG A 5 -0.20 7.37 -12.41
CA ARG A 5 -0.27 5.99 -12.93
C ARG A 5 -1.09 5.06 -12.04
N PHE A 6 -0.96 5.20 -10.72
CA PHE A 6 -1.77 4.42 -9.78
C PHE A 6 -3.25 4.78 -9.89
N ILE A 7 -3.58 6.07 -9.99
CA ILE A 7 -4.96 6.53 -10.18
C ILE A 7 -5.54 6.00 -11.49
N GLU A 8 -4.77 6.05 -12.57
CA GLU A 8 -5.18 5.50 -13.87
C GLU A 8 -5.42 3.99 -13.79
N HIS A 9 -4.54 3.24 -13.12
CA HIS A 9 -4.72 1.82 -12.90
C HIS A 9 -5.99 1.51 -12.09
N VAL A 10 -6.26 2.27 -11.01
CA VAL A 10 -7.48 2.11 -10.22
C VAL A 10 -8.72 2.45 -11.04
N ARG A 11 -8.68 3.47 -11.91
CA ARG A 11 -9.77 3.78 -12.85
C ARG A 11 -10.09 2.60 -13.75
N THR A 12 -9.06 1.99 -14.35
CA THR A 12 -9.23 0.82 -15.21
C THR A 12 -9.85 -0.35 -14.44
N LEU A 13 -9.31 -0.68 -13.28
CA LEU A 13 -9.83 -1.78 -12.45
C LEU A 13 -11.29 -1.58 -12.05
N LEU A 14 -11.66 -0.38 -11.59
CA LEU A 14 -13.05 -0.08 -11.22
C LEU A 14 -13.98 -0.20 -12.43
N THR A 15 -13.55 0.29 -13.59
CA THR A 15 -14.32 0.17 -14.83
C THR A 15 -14.52 -1.29 -15.23
N GLU A 16 -13.47 -2.12 -15.17
CA GLU A 16 -13.53 -3.55 -15.49
C GLU A 16 -14.42 -4.34 -14.52
N CYS A 17 -14.51 -3.92 -13.26
CA CYS A 17 -15.39 -4.51 -12.26
C CYS A 17 -16.85 -4.00 -12.33
N GLY A 18 -17.18 -3.13 -13.29
CA GLY A 18 -18.52 -2.54 -13.42
C GLY A 18 -18.86 -1.53 -12.32
N HIS A 19 -17.84 -0.94 -11.68
CA HIS A 19 -18.06 0.15 -10.74
C HIS A 19 -18.40 1.46 -11.48
N PRO A 20 -19.16 2.36 -10.83
CA PRO A 20 -19.45 3.69 -11.37
C PRO A 20 -18.17 4.51 -11.59
N GLU A 21 -18.25 5.45 -12.53
CA GLU A 21 -17.14 6.35 -12.87
C GLU A 21 -16.60 7.10 -11.64
N ILE A 22 -15.32 7.47 -11.70
CA ILE A 22 -14.68 8.26 -10.65
C ILE A 22 -15.03 9.75 -10.84
N ALA A 23 -15.75 10.31 -9.87
CA ALA A 23 -16.04 11.74 -9.78
C ALA A 23 -14.85 12.54 -9.23
N GLY A 24 -14.06 11.97 -8.31
CA GLY A 24 -12.94 12.67 -7.69
C GLY A 24 -11.94 11.75 -7.02
N VAL A 25 -10.69 12.22 -6.92
CA VAL A 25 -9.62 11.55 -6.18
C VAL A 25 -8.97 12.56 -5.25
N ASP A 26 -9.12 12.32 -3.96
CA ASP A 26 -8.62 13.16 -2.87
C ASP A 26 -7.65 12.39 -1.99
N THR A 27 -7.15 13.06 -0.97
CA THR A 27 -6.47 12.42 0.14
C THR A 27 -7.26 12.55 1.42
N TYR A 28 -7.19 11.54 2.28
CA TYR A 28 -7.69 11.60 3.64
C TYR A 28 -6.59 11.26 4.63
N ARG A 29 -6.67 11.86 5.82
CA ARG A 29 -5.73 11.64 6.91
C ARG A 29 -6.20 10.44 7.73
N ILE A 30 -5.31 9.48 7.96
CA ILE A 30 -5.55 8.32 8.84
C ILE A 30 -5.11 8.65 10.26
N ASP A 31 -3.91 9.24 10.40
CA ASP A 31 -3.34 9.72 11.66
C ASP A 31 -2.45 10.95 11.41
N ASP A 32 -1.71 11.41 12.41
CA ASP A 32 -0.89 12.62 12.29
C ASP A 32 0.24 12.56 11.26
N SER A 33 0.64 11.35 10.87
CA SER A 33 1.76 11.07 9.99
C SER A 33 1.35 10.41 8.67
N VAL A 34 0.14 9.87 8.59
CA VAL A 34 -0.32 9.05 7.46
C VAL A 34 -1.47 9.73 6.72
N THR A 35 -1.25 9.95 5.42
CA THR A 35 -2.25 10.43 4.47
C THR A 35 -2.35 9.44 3.32
N ASP A 36 -3.57 9.08 2.96
CA ASP A 36 -3.89 8.05 1.97
C ASP A 36 -4.99 8.52 1.01
N LEU A 37 -5.40 7.66 0.07
CA LEU A 37 -6.25 8.04 -1.05
C LEU A 37 -7.73 7.81 -0.77
N GLN A 38 -8.54 8.79 -1.15
CA GLN A 38 -9.99 8.69 -1.17
C GLN A 38 -10.47 8.83 -2.61
N ILE A 39 -11.33 7.92 -3.05
CA ILE A 39 -11.93 7.92 -4.38
C ILE A 39 -13.43 8.08 -4.22
N THR A 40 -13.98 9.11 -4.86
CA THR A 40 -15.41 9.39 -4.89
C THR A 40 -15.95 8.95 -6.24
N CYS A 41 -16.93 8.04 -6.24
CA CYS A 41 -17.64 7.58 -7.43
C CYS A 41 -18.83 8.51 -7.75
N THR A 42 -19.29 8.50 -9.00
CA THR A 42 -20.42 9.33 -9.48
C THR A 42 -21.76 8.97 -8.83
N ASP A 43 -21.90 7.78 -8.26
CA ASP A 43 -23.09 7.34 -7.52
C ASP A 43 -23.06 7.72 -6.03
N GLY A 44 -22.03 8.47 -5.60
CA GLY A 44 -21.84 8.90 -4.22
C GLY A 44 -21.14 7.88 -3.33
N ARG A 45 -20.75 6.70 -3.83
CA ARG A 45 -19.92 5.77 -3.07
C ARG A 45 -18.51 6.32 -2.90
N VAL A 46 -17.92 6.07 -1.73
CA VAL A 46 -16.56 6.50 -1.39
C VAL A 46 -15.70 5.29 -1.06
N ILE A 47 -14.58 5.15 -1.77
CA ILE A 47 -13.58 4.09 -1.56
C ILE A 47 -12.37 4.73 -0.88
N LYS A 48 -12.06 4.30 0.34
CA LYS A 48 -10.86 4.71 1.08
C LYS A 48 -9.79 3.64 0.92
N LEU A 49 -8.72 3.98 0.21
CA LEU A 49 -7.60 3.08 -0.02
C LEU A 49 -6.56 3.30 1.07
N ASN A 50 -6.50 2.37 2.03
CA ASN A 50 -5.43 2.35 3.02
C ASN A 50 -4.19 1.69 2.41
N ILE A 51 -3.11 2.46 2.23
CA ILE A 51 -1.84 2.00 1.71
C ILE A 51 -0.97 1.63 2.91
N VAL A 52 -1.09 0.37 3.32
CA VAL A 52 -0.27 -0.17 4.40
C VAL A 52 1.17 -0.30 3.90
N ARG A 53 2.06 0.55 4.42
CA ARG A 53 3.51 0.49 4.17
C ARG A 53 4.17 -0.56 5.08
N SER A 54 3.58 -1.74 5.19
CA SER A 54 4.08 -2.80 6.07
C SER A 54 5.28 -3.50 5.45
N SER A 55 6.44 -2.91 5.69
CA SER A 55 7.61 -3.69 6.09
C SER A 55 8.08 -3.10 7.42
N PRO A 56 8.06 -3.86 8.53
CA PRO A 56 8.95 -3.54 9.64
C PRO A 56 10.39 -3.43 9.10
N PRO A 57 11.27 -2.61 9.69
CA PRO A 57 12.70 -2.66 9.39
C PRO A 57 13.28 -4.00 9.89
N ALA A 58 13.03 -5.03 9.09
CA ALA A 58 13.71 -6.32 9.07
C ALA A 58 14.04 -6.69 7.62
N GLY A 59 14.10 -5.69 6.72
CA GLY A 59 14.78 -5.85 5.46
C GLY A 59 16.27 -6.06 5.74
N ASP A 60 16.91 -6.90 4.94
CA ASP A 60 18.34 -7.17 5.08
C ASP A 60 19.10 -5.86 5.17
N ASN A 61 19.88 -5.72 6.22
CA ASN A 61 20.86 -4.67 6.27
C ASN A 61 22.04 -5.10 5.39
N TYR A 62 21.97 -4.87 4.08
CA TYR A 62 23.05 -5.21 3.14
C TYR A 62 24.37 -4.45 3.42
N SER A 63 24.36 -3.46 4.32
CA SER A 63 25.59 -2.80 4.80
C SER A 63 26.32 -3.59 5.90
N GLN A 64 25.71 -4.66 6.42
CA GLN A 64 26.29 -5.52 7.43
C GLN A 64 26.28 -6.98 6.95
N PRO A 65 27.32 -7.77 7.25
CA PRO A 65 27.32 -9.20 6.95
C PRO A 65 26.19 -9.90 7.72
N GLU A 66 25.52 -10.84 7.04
CA GLU A 66 24.45 -11.62 7.64
C GLU A 66 24.98 -12.51 8.78
N PRO A 67 24.31 -12.56 9.95
CA PRO A 67 24.69 -13.47 11.01
C PRO A 67 24.41 -14.92 10.60
N ILE A 68 25.45 -15.73 10.45
CA ILE A 68 25.31 -17.19 10.25
C ILE A 68 24.88 -17.81 11.59
N VAL A 69 23.59 -18.12 11.72
CA VAL A 69 23.09 -18.86 12.88
C VAL A 69 23.30 -20.36 12.63
N THR A 70 24.35 -20.93 13.18
CA THR A 70 24.51 -22.39 13.26
C THR A 70 23.80 -22.92 14.50
N LYS A 71 23.05 -24.02 14.36
CA LYS A 71 22.49 -24.73 15.52
C LYS A 71 23.67 -25.31 16.31
N ALA A 72 23.74 -25.02 17.61
CA ALA A 72 24.70 -25.68 18.50
C ALA A 72 24.48 -27.21 18.46
N PRO A 73 25.54 -28.03 18.53
CA PRO A 73 25.37 -29.46 18.69
C PRO A 73 24.58 -29.72 19.97
N ILE A 74 23.58 -30.59 19.88
CA ILE A 74 22.93 -31.15 21.05
C ILE A 74 23.95 -32.15 21.62
N ASP A 75 24.62 -31.78 22.71
CA ASP A 75 25.49 -32.71 23.43
C ASP A 75 24.65 -33.93 23.87
N ALA A 76 25.12 -35.12 23.46
CA ALA A 76 24.50 -36.42 23.72
C ALA A 76 25.08 -37.11 24.96
#